data_AF-A0A950KBE3-F1
#
_entry.id   AF-A0A950KBE3-F1
#
_cell.length_a   1.000
_cell.length_b   1.000
_cell.length_c   1.000
_cell.angle_alpha   90.00
_cell.angle_beta   90.00
_cell.angle_gamma   90.00
#
_symmetry.space_group_name_H-M   'P 1'
#
loop_
_entity.id
_entity.type
_entity.pdbx_description
1 polymer ?
#
loop_
_entity_poly.entity_id
_entity_poly.type
_entity_poly.pdbx_seq_one_letter_code
_entity_poly.pdbx_strand_id
1 'polypeptide(L)'
;MDTNAAAARLAELDRELTRLRERCELEMSAFKFDEVKPLQQRIAALEQEAGRLAAQVPAAPVMSPAPIAIPGAAARPRRPSARPRTKPWRAVPR
;
A
#
# COMPACT_ATOMS: atom_id res chain seq x y z
N MET A 1 18.25 1.45 -30.55
CA MET A 1 16.90 1.24 -29.99
C MET A 1 16.28 2.61 -29.80
N ASP A 2 15.15 2.85 -30.47
CA ASP A 2 14.45 4.14 -30.44
C ASP A 2 13.86 4.38 -29.05
N THR A 3 14.59 5.11 -28.21
CA THR A 3 14.18 5.51 -26.85
C THR A 3 12.81 6.19 -26.84
N ASN A 4 12.45 6.85 -27.94
CA ASN A 4 11.15 7.48 -28.13
C ASN A 4 9.99 6.45 -28.24
N ALA A 5 10.21 5.32 -28.91
CA ALA A 5 9.21 4.26 -29.02
C ALA A 5 8.96 3.58 -27.66
N ALA A 6 10.02 3.38 -26.87
CA ALA A 6 9.91 2.85 -25.51
C ALA A 6 9.18 3.82 -24.57
N ALA A 7 9.45 5.12 -24.67
CA ALA A 7 8.76 6.15 -23.90
C ALA A 7 7.26 6.24 -24.25
N ALA A 8 6.91 6.17 -25.54
CA ALA A 8 5.52 6.15 -25.99
C ALA A 8 4.77 4.92 -25.47
N ARG A 9 5.44 3.75 -25.46
CA ARG A 9 4.86 2.52 -24.92
C ARG A 9 4.65 2.60 -23.40
N LEU A 10 5.60 3.19 -22.67
CA LEU A 10 5.48 3.40 -21.23
C LEU A 10 4.30 4.32 -20.89
N ALA A 11 4.14 5.42 -21.65
CA ALA A 11 3.01 6.33 -21.46
C ALA A 11 1.65 5.67 -21.72
N GLU A 12 1.58 4.73 -22.67
CA GLU A 12 0.34 3.96 -22.91
C GLU A 12 0.05 2.97 -21.77
N LEU A 13 1.08 2.30 -21.25
CA LEU A 13 0.94 1.42 -20.08
C LEU A 13 0.49 2.20 -18.84
N ASP A 14 1.01 3.41 -18.62
CA ASP A 14 0.57 4.26 -17.50
C ASP A 14 -0.91 4.65 -17.62
N ARG A 15 -1.39 4.97 -18.82
CA ARG A 15 -2.82 5.25 -19.05
C ARG A 15 -3.69 4.03 -18.79
N GLU A 16 -3.26 2.85 -19.23
CA GLU A 16 -3.97 1.59 -18.99
C GLU A 16 -4.01 1.27 -17.49
N LEU A 17 -2.90 1.46 -16.77
CA LEU A 17 -2.83 1.29 -15.32
C LEU A 17 -3.77 2.23 -14.57
N THR A 18 -3.81 3.51 -14.94
CA THR A 18 -4.74 4.48 -14.33
C THR A 18 -6.19 4.06 -14.52
N ARG A 19 -6.59 3.68 -15.75
CA ARG A 19 -7.96 3.21 -16.03
C ARG A 19 -8.33 1.96 -15.25
N LEU A 20 -7.41 1.01 -15.13
CA LEU A 20 -7.66 -0.22 -14.37
C LEU A 20 -7.76 0.04 -12.86
N ARG A 21 -6.95 0.96 -12.32
CA ARG A 21 -7.03 1.37 -10.91
C ARG A 21 -8.34 2.07 -10.59
N GLU A 22 -8.77 3.02 -11.43
CA GLU A 22 -10.09 3.67 -11.30
C GLU A 22 -11.22 2.63 -11.33
N ARG A 23 -11.14 1.64 -12.24
CA ARG A 23 -12.13 0.57 -12.30
C ARG A 23 -12.11 -0.32 -11.06
N CYS A 24 -10.93 -0.67 -10.55
CA CYS A 24 -10.80 -1.38 -9.28
C CYS A 24 -11.48 -0.64 -8.13
N GLU A 25 -11.25 0.67 -8.00
CA GLU A 25 -11.86 1.50 -6.96
C GLU A 25 -13.39 1.54 -7.10
N LEU A 26 -13.90 1.67 -8.33
CA LEU A 26 -15.33 1.62 -8.61
C LEU A 26 -15.94 0.27 -8.23
N GLU A 27 -15.36 -0.85 -8.66
CA GLU A 27 -15.87 -2.20 -8.32
C GLU A 27 -15.75 -2.49 -6.81
N MET A 28 -14.68 -2.02 -6.16
CA MET A 28 -14.54 -2.09 -4.69
C MET A 28 -15.64 -1.30 -3.99
N SER A 29 -15.95 -0.08 -4.46
CA SER A 29 -17.04 0.74 -3.90
C SER A 29 -18.42 0.12 -4.12
N ALA A 30 -18.59 -0.65 -5.20
CA ALA A 30 -19.78 -1.44 -5.50
C ALA A 30 -19.81 -2.81 -4.79
N PHE A 31 -18.83 -3.11 -3.92
CA PHE A 31 -18.67 -4.39 -3.22
C PHE A 31 -18.56 -5.62 -4.13
N LYS A 32 -18.12 -5.44 -5.39
CA LYS A 32 -17.95 -6.50 -6.39
C LYS A 32 -16.55 -7.11 -6.34
N PHE A 33 -16.21 -7.72 -5.22
CA PHE A 33 -14.85 -8.24 -4.98
C PHE A 33 -14.41 -9.35 -5.95
N ASP A 34 -15.35 -10.09 -6.53
CA ASP A 34 -15.06 -11.09 -7.55
C ASP A 34 -14.54 -10.46 -8.85
N GLU A 35 -14.97 -9.23 -9.16
CA GLU A 35 -14.50 -8.44 -10.30
C GLU A 35 -13.17 -7.70 -9.98
N VAL A 36 -12.90 -7.43 -8.70
CA VAL A 36 -11.67 -6.74 -8.26
C VAL A 36 -10.44 -7.63 -8.39
N LYS A 37 -10.55 -8.93 -8.07
CA LYS A 37 -9.42 -9.88 -8.16
C LYS A 37 -8.78 -9.95 -9.56
N PRO A 38 -9.52 -10.17 -10.66
CA PRO A 38 -8.92 -10.20 -12.00
C PRO A 38 -8.35 -8.85 -12.41
N LEU A 39 -8.97 -7.73 -11.99
CA LEU A 39 -8.44 -6.39 -12.24
C LEU A 39 -7.10 -6.16 -11.52
N GLN A 40 -6.97 -6.57 -10.25
CA GLN A 40 -5.71 -6.49 -9.50
C GLN A 40 -4.61 -7.35 -10.11
N GLN A 41 -4.93 -8.56 -10.59
CA GLN A 41 -3.97 -9.40 -11.30
C GLN A 41 -3.49 -8.75 -12.60
N ARG A 42 -4.40 -8.11 -13.34
CA ARG A 42 -4.07 -7.38 -14.57
C ARG A 42 -3.18 -6.18 -14.30
N ILE A 43 -3.46 -5.41 -13.25
CA ILE A 43 -2.63 -4.29 -12.80
C ILE A 43 -1.21 -4.78 -12.48
N ALA A 44 -1.09 -5.85 -11.68
CA ALA A 44 0.22 -6.40 -11.30
C ALA A 44 1.04 -6.86 -12.52
N ALA A 45 0.39 -7.48 -13.51
CA ALA A 45 1.07 -7.91 -14.74
C ALA A 45 1.59 -6.71 -15.56
N LEU A 46 0.79 -5.65 -15.69
CA LEU A 46 1.16 -4.44 -16.41
C LEU A 46 2.24 -3.63 -15.68
N GLU A 47 2.22 -3.57 -14.34
CA GLU A 47 3.28 -2.96 -13.54
C GLU A 47 4.63 -3.67 -13.73
N GLN A 48 4.63 -5.00 -13.83
CA GLN A 48 5.84 -5.77 -14.14
C GLN A 48 6.33 -5.55 -15.57
N GLU A 49 5.43 -5.37 -16.54
CA GLU A 49 5.80 -5.02 -17.92
C GLU A 49 6.40 -3.60 -17.98
N ALA A 50 5.74 -2.63 -17.35
CA ALA A 50 6.21 -1.25 -17.25
C ALA A 50 7.56 -1.16 -16.54
N GLY A 51 7.77 -1.89 -15.44
CA GLY A 51 9.05 -1.94 -14.73
C GLY A 51 10.18 -2.54 -15.59
N ARG A 52 9.89 -3.57 -16.38
CA ARG A 52 10.86 -4.15 -17.33
C ARG A 52 11.20 -3.21 -18.48
N LEU A 53 10.23 -2.45 -18.97
CA LEU A 53 10.43 -1.42 -19.99
C LEU A 53 11.20 -0.22 -19.44
N ALA A 54 10.85 0.24 -18.23
CA ALA A 54 11.53 1.34 -17.56
C ALA A 54 13.00 1.01 -17.25
N ALA A 55 13.32 -0.24 -16.86
CA ALA A 55 14.70 -0.69 -16.65
C ALA A 55 15.55 -0.68 -17.94
N GLN A 56 14.92 -0.74 -19.11
CA GLN A 56 15.60 -0.65 -20.41
C GLN A 56 15.76 0.80 -20.90
N VAL A 57 15.04 1.76 -20.31
CA VAL A 57 15.15 3.17 -20.62
C VAL A 57 16.11 3.82 -19.61
N PRO A 58 17.29 4.34 -20.01
CA PRO A 58 18.31 4.85 -19.09
C PRO A 58 17.90 6.06 -18.22
N ALA A 59 16.64 6.51 -18.26
CA ALA A 59 16.20 7.78 -17.70
C ALA A 59 14.84 7.75 -16.99
N ALA A 60 14.20 6.60 -16.79
CA ALA A 60 12.88 6.58 -16.13
C ALA A 60 13.03 6.59 -14.59
N PRO A 61 12.42 7.56 -13.88
CA PRO A 61 12.36 7.52 -12.42
C PRO A 61 11.57 6.26 -12.02
N VAL A 62 12.15 5.48 -11.13
CA VAL A 62 11.52 4.32 -10.50
C VAL A 62 10.18 4.73 -9.88
N MET A 63 9.08 4.44 -10.58
CA MET A 63 7.76 4.38 -9.96
C MET A 63 7.75 3.16 -9.03
N SER A 64 8.30 3.33 -7.83
CA SER A 64 8.09 2.37 -6.75
C SER A 64 6.59 2.30 -6.49
N PRO A 65 5.95 1.12 -6.61
CA PRO A 65 4.59 0.95 -6.12
C PRO A 65 4.63 1.23 -4.63
N ALA A 66 3.99 2.33 -4.20
CA ALA A 66 3.84 2.62 -2.78
C ALA A 66 3.15 1.40 -2.15
N PRO A 67 3.75 0.73 -1.15
CA PRO A 67 3.07 -0.34 -0.46
C PRO A 67 1.79 0.27 0.11
N ILE A 68 0.65 -0.33 -0.24
CA ILE A 68 -0.67 0.06 0.28
C ILE A 68 -0.55 0.02 1.81
N ALA A 69 -0.42 1.20 2.41
CA ALA A 69 -0.31 1.33 3.85
C ALA A 69 -1.68 0.97 4.42
N ILE A 70 -1.78 -0.22 5.04
CA ILE A 70 -2.97 -0.61 5.79
C ILE A 70 -3.13 0.40 6.94
N PRO A 71 -4.13 1.30 6.92
CA PRO A 71 -4.32 2.25 8.00
C PRO A 71 -5.01 1.49 9.13
N GLY A 72 -4.26 1.03 10.14
CA GLY A 72 -4.87 0.30 11.26
C GLY A 72 -3.94 -0.12 12.39
N ALA A 73 -2.62 -0.18 12.18
CA ALA A 73 -1.69 -0.54 13.25
C ALA A 73 -1.27 0.66 14.10
N ALA A 74 -2.24 1.44 14.59
CA ALA A 74 -1.97 2.40 15.65
C ALA A 74 -1.62 1.62 16.92
N ALA A 75 -0.33 1.59 17.25
CA ALA A 75 0.21 0.98 18.46
C ALA A 75 -0.53 1.51 19.69
N ARG A 76 -1.37 0.67 20.29
CA ARG A 76 -2.10 0.99 21.52
C ARG A 76 -1.07 1.23 22.64
N PRO A 77 -0.99 2.43 23.23
CA PRO A 77 -0.08 2.66 24.34
C PRO A 77 -0.55 1.81 25.53
N ARG A 78 0.30 0.87 25.97
CA ARG A 78 0.09 0.12 27.20
C ARG A 78 0.29 1.09 28.36
N ARG A 79 -0.81 1.55 28.97
CA ARG A 79 -0.76 2.33 30.21
C ARG A 79 0.03 1.54 31.27
N PRO A 80 1.07 2.11 31.90
CA PRO A 80 1.69 1.48 33.06
C PRO A 80 0.69 1.49 34.22
N SER A 81 0.39 0.30 34.75
CA SER A 81 -0.41 0.12 35.95
C SER A 81 0.38 0.63 37.15
N ALA A 82 0.21 1.91 37.50
CA ALA A 82 0.67 2.45 38.76
C ALA A 82 -0.19 1.87 39.90
N ARG A 83 0.22 0.73 40.47
CA ARG A 83 -0.23 0.33 41.80
C ARG A 83 0.67 1.06 42.82
N PRO A 84 0.12 1.96 43.66
CA PRO A 84 0.89 2.50 44.76
C PRO A 84 1.21 1.37 45.76
N ARG A 85 2.51 1.22 46.05
CA ARG A 85 3.07 0.46 47.17
C ARG A 85 2.30 0.81 48.44
N THR A 86 1.59 -0.16 48.99
CA THR A 86 1.11 -0.14 50.38
C THR A 86 2.34 0.02 51.28
N LYS A 87 2.44 1.18 51.96
CA LYS A 87 3.35 1.34 53.11
C LYS A 87 2.60 0.86 54.36
N PRO A 88 3.19 -0.02 55.20
CA PRO A 88 2.49 -0.67 56.30
C PRO A 88 2.88 -0.07 57.66
N TRP A 89 2.17 0.90 58.24
CA TRP A 89 2.57 1.38 59.58
C TRP A 89 1.39 1.86 60.42
N ARG A 90 1.27 1.19 61.58
CA ARG A 90 0.69 1.61 62.87
C ARG A 90 -0.83 1.53 63.01
N ALA A 91 -1.41 1.21 64.16
CA ALA A 91 -1.01 0.59 65.44
C ALA A 91 -2.25 0.69 66.34
N VAL A 92 -2.60 -0.33 67.15
CA VAL A 92 -3.35 -0.09 68.40
C VAL A 92 -2.92 -1.13 69.45
N PRO A 93 -2.42 -0.72 70.63
CA PRO A 93 -2.16 -1.61 71.77
C PRO A 93 -3.44 -1.84 72.59
N ARG A 94 -3.47 -2.92 73.39
CA ARG A 94 -4.47 -3.18 74.43
C ARG A 94 -3.82 -3.03 75.80
#